data_AF-A0A0F9W5B6-F1
#
_entry.id   AF-A0A0F9W5B6-F1
#
_cell.length_a   1.000
_cell.length_b   1.000
_cell.length_c   1.000
_cell.angle_alpha   90.00
_cell.angle_beta   90.00
_cell.angle_gamma   90.00
#
_symmetry.space_group_name_H-M   'P 1'
#
loop_
_entity.id
_entity.type
_entity.pdbx_description
1 polymer ?
#
loop_
_entity_poly.entity_id
_entity_poly.type
_entity_poly.pdbx_seq_one_letter_code
_entity_poly.pdbx_strand_id
1 'polypeptide(L)' 'MAFKTDIEIAREAKKLPIQEIGAKLGIGLEDLVPYGHDKAKVSADF' A
#
# COMPACT_ATOMS: atom_id res chain seq x y z
N MET A 1 26.37 -12.42 -12.23
CA MET A 1 25.42 -11.41 -11.70
C MET A 1 24.97 -11.91 -10.34
N ALA A 2 25.08 -11.09 -9.30
CA ALA A 2 24.46 -11.40 -8.02
C ALA A 2 22.99 -10.96 -8.08
N PHE A 3 22.07 -11.84 -7.70
CA PHE A 3 20.69 -11.44 -7.48
C PHE A 3 20.62 -10.55 -6.24
N LYS A 4 19.80 -9.50 -6.31
CA LYS A 4 19.52 -8.67 -5.14
C LYS A 4 18.83 -9.51 -4.07
N THR A 5 19.13 -9.21 -2.81
CA THR A 5 18.41 -9.76 -1.67
C THR A 5 16.98 -9.22 -1.63
N ASP A 6 16.08 -9.93 -0.94
CA ASP A 6 14.68 -9.53 -0.82
C ASP A 6 14.51 -8.11 -0.26
N ILE A 7 15.35 -7.74 0.73
CA ILE A 7 15.29 -6.41 1.35
C ILE A 7 15.80 -5.30 0.42
N GLU A 8 16.77 -5.58 -0.44
CA GLU A 8 17.24 -4.63 -1.45
C GLU A 8 16.14 -4.36 -2.48
N ILE A 9 15.48 -5.42 -2.96
CA ILE A 9 14.34 -5.30 -3.87
C ILE A 9 13.21 -4.48 -3.22
N ALA A 10 12.86 -4.78 -1.96
CA ALA A 10 11.79 -4.08 -1.25
C ALA A 10 12.08 -2.58 -1.01
N ARG A 11 13.35 -2.22 -0.75
CA ARG A 11 13.78 -0.82 -0.54
C ARG A 11 13.78 0.00 -1.83
N GLU A 12 14.09 -0.61 -2.96
CA GLU A 12 14.09 0.07 -4.26
C GLU A 12 12.69 0.26 -4.86
N ALA A 13 11.69 -0.46 -4.36
CA ALA A 13 10.34 -0.41 -4.88
C ALA A 13 9.72 1.00 -4.75
N LYS A 14 9.17 1.50 -5.86
CA LYS A 14 8.36 2.73 -5.89
C LYS A 14 6.94 2.41 -5.45
N LYS A 15 6.71 2.46 -4.13
CA LYS A 15 5.40 2.20 -3.54
C LYS A 15 4.38 3.26 -3.98
N LEU A 16 3.19 2.82 -4.38
CA LEU A 16 2.06 3.70 -4.61
C LEU A 16 1.44 4.11 -3.26
N PRO A 17 0.81 5.30 -3.18
CA PRO A 17 -0.02 5.66 -2.03
C PRO A 17 -1.13 4.63 -1.80
N ILE A 18 -1.40 4.31 -0.54
CA ILE A 18 -2.38 3.29 -0.17
C ILE A 18 -3.80 3.63 -0.65
N GLN A 19 -4.12 4.91 -0.77
CA GLN A 19 -5.38 5.42 -1.32
C GLN A 19 -5.55 5.03 -2.79
N GLU A 20 -4.49 5.09 -3.59
CA GLU A 20 -4.54 4.68 -5.00
C GLU A 20 -4.76 3.17 -5.16
N ILE A 21 -4.22 2.38 -4.23
CA ILE A 21 -4.46 0.94 -4.19
C ILE A 21 -5.90 0.63 -3.80
N GLY A 22 -6.44 1.33 -2.79
CA GLY A 22 -7.84 1.19 -2.38
C GLY A 22 -8.82 1.52 -3.50
N ALA A 23 -8.61 2.64 -4.20
CA ALA A 23 -9.44 3.04 -5.33
C ALA A 23 -9.48 1.99 -6.45
N LYS A 24 -8.36 1.29 -6.72
CA LYS A 24 -8.32 0.18 -7.70
C LYS A 24 -9.16 -1.03 -7.27
N LEU A 25 -9.42 -1.18 -5.98
CA LEU A 25 -10.21 -2.25 -5.40
C LEU A 25 -11.65 -1.81 -5.06
N GLY A 26 -12.02 -0.58 -5.39
CA GLY A 26 -13.33 -0.02 -5.05
C GLY A 26 -13.49 0.39 -3.59
N ILE A 27 -12.39 0.51 -2.84
CA ILE A 27 -12.40 0.98 -1.45
C ILE A 27 -12.27 2.49 -1.44
N GLY A 28 -13.31 3.17 -0.94
CA GLY A 28 -13.35 4.62 -0.78
C GLY A 28 -12.30 5.13 0.22
N LEU A 29 -12.03 6.43 0.20
CA LEU A 29 -11.11 7.04 1.15
C LEU A 29 -11.69 7.03 2.57
N GLU A 30 -13.00 7.20 2.67
CA GLU A 30 -13.81 7.14 3.89
C GLU A 30 -13.70 5.80 4.62
N ASP A 31 -13.45 4.73 3.87
CA ASP A 31 -13.33 3.36 4.38
C ASP A 31 -11.89 2.93 4.61
N LEU A 32 -10.92 3.83 4.39
CA LEU A 32 -9.52 3.59 4.67
C LEU A 32 -9.07 4.41 5.88
N VAL A 33 -8.56 3.71 6.88
CA VAL A 33 -7.92 4.31 8.06
C VAL A 33 -6.39 4.23 7.87
N PRO A 34 -5.71 5.30 7.42
CA PRO A 34 -4.32 5.22 7.00
C PRO A 34 -3.35 5.20 8.19
N TYR A 35 -2.25 4.46 8.02
CA TYR A 35 -1.10 4.40 8.93
C TYR A 35 0.17 4.74 8.16
N GLY A 36 0.31 6.03 7.84
CA GLY A 36 1.29 6.53 6.88
C GLY A 36 0.79 6.42 5.44
N HIS A 37 1.71 6.42 4.48
CA HIS A 37 1.36 6.52 3.05
C HIS A 37 1.10 5.18 2.36
N ASP A 38 1.54 4.06 2.94
CA ASP A 38 1.60 2.75 2.27
C ASP A 38 0.83 1.65 3.00
N LYS A 39 0.12 2.00 4.08
CA LYS A 39 -0.63 1.07 4.93
C LYS A 39 -1.92 1.71 5.40
N ALA A 40 -2.98 0.93 5.47
CA ALA A 40 -4.26 1.33 6.03
C ALA A 40 -4.98 0.10 6.60
N LYS A 41 -5.88 0.33 7.55
CA LYS A 41 -6.96 -0.63 7.87
C LYS A 41 -8.18 -0.27 7.03
N VAL A 42 -9.01 -1.26 6.73
CA VAL A 42 -10.34 -1.03 6.14
C VAL A 42 -11.33 -0.85 7.29
N SER A 43 -12.28 0.06 7.12
CA SER A 43 -13.39 0.27 8.06
C SER A 43 -14.21 -1.03 8.21
N ALA A 44 -14.94 -1.16 9.31
CA ALA A 44 -15.80 -2.32 9.52
C ALA A 44 -17.13 -2.24 8.73
N ASP A 45 -17.48 -1.04 8.27
CA ASP A 45 -18.76 -0.74 7.61
C ASP A 45 -18.70 -0.90 6.08
N PHE A 46 -17.50 -1.08 5.53
CA PHE A 46 -17.22 -1.37 4.11
C PHE A 46 -17.41 -2.87 3.79
#